data_AF-A0A2S2E558-F1
#
_entry.id   AF-A0A2S2E558-F1
#
_cell.length_a   1.000
_cell.length_b   1.000
_cell.length_c   1.000
_cell.angle_alpha   90.00
_cell.angle_beta   90.00
_cell.angle_gamma   90.00
#
_symmetry.space_group_name_H-M   'P 1'
#
loop_
_entity.id
_entity.type
_entity.pdbx_description
1 polymer ?
#
loop_
_entity_poly.entity_id
_entity_poly.type
_entity_poly.pdbx_seq_one_letter_code
_entity_poly.pdbx_strand_id
1 'polypeptide(L)'
;MMDRSRVAPVERAAYDFVRRKGARYFETLLGKKPNVLSNEVNPNTPTHKLGLLDSLLMQLDTSDFSILHTCNHVCGFQAVALGRNFHDTSDMELLNRYSNWHAEIGDVNRELNSALADGDISAKEYERIEREFFEAIAAGFEFLARARHLVPELTPEVPHG
;
A
#
# COMPACT_ATOMS: atom_id res chain seq x y z
N MET A 1 29.46 -2.33 1.95
CA MET A 1 28.72 -3.22 2.87
C MET A 1 27.41 -2.52 3.20
N MET A 2 26.27 -3.11 2.87
CA MET A 2 24.96 -2.46 3.06
C MET A 2 24.63 -2.44 4.56
N ASP A 3 24.31 -1.27 5.11
CA ASP A 3 24.00 -1.11 6.53
C ASP A 3 22.66 -1.75 6.87
N ARG A 4 22.68 -2.76 7.75
CA ARG A 4 21.46 -3.43 8.24
C ARG A 4 20.55 -2.50 9.04
N SER A 5 21.04 -1.36 9.52
CA SER A 5 20.21 -0.35 10.18
C SER A 5 19.06 0.13 9.27
N ARG A 6 19.26 0.12 7.94
CA ARG A 6 18.25 0.55 6.96
C ARG A 6 16.99 -0.32 6.97
N VAL A 7 17.09 -1.59 7.34
CA VAL A 7 15.94 -2.52 7.35
C VAL A 7 15.30 -2.70 8.73
N ALA A 8 15.88 -2.10 9.78
CA ALA A 8 15.32 -2.15 11.13
C ALA A 8 13.86 -1.66 11.24
N PRO A 9 13.41 -0.64 10.47
CA PRO A 9 11.99 -0.27 10.45
C PRO A 9 11.08 -1.43 10.01
N VAL A 10 11.51 -2.23 9.03
CA VAL A 10 10.73 -3.37 8.52
C VAL A 10 10.63 -4.48 9.57
N GLU A 11 11.73 -4.78 10.26
CA GLU A 11 11.73 -5.77 11.35
C GLU A 11 10.79 -5.34 12.49
N ARG A 12 10.76 -4.04 12.81
CA ARG A 12 9.83 -3.48 13.80
C ARG A 12 8.38 -3.54 13.32
N ALA A 13 8.11 -3.18 12.08
CA ALA A 13 6.76 -3.24 11.51
C ALA A 13 6.21 -4.67 11.53
N ALA A 14 7.02 -5.67 11.19
CA ALA A 14 6.63 -7.08 11.27
C ALA A 14 6.33 -7.52 12.71
N TYR A 15 7.17 -7.11 13.67
CA TYR A 15 6.95 -7.39 15.09
C TYR A 15 5.63 -6.78 15.60
N ASP A 16 5.40 -5.50 15.35
CA ASP A 16 4.21 -4.77 15.80
C ASP A 16 2.94 -5.28 15.12
N PHE A 17 3.03 -5.66 13.85
CA PHE A 17 1.94 -6.31 13.11
C PHE A 17 1.48 -7.60 13.82
N VAL A 18 2.41 -8.53 14.11
CA VAL A 18 2.07 -9.80 14.77
C VAL A 18 1.58 -9.55 16.18
N ARG A 19 2.19 -8.61 16.91
CA ARG A 19 1.81 -8.29 18.28
C ARG A 19 0.38 -7.75 18.40
N ARG A 20 -0.10 -6.95 17.44
CA ARG A 20 -1.45 -6.36 17.45
C ARG A 20 -2.56 -7.39 17.36
N LYS A 21 -2.40 -8.44 16.54
CA LYS A 21 -3.38 -9.53 16.38
C LYS A 21 -3.11 -10.73 17.30
N GLY A 22 -1.83 -10.94 17.65
CA GLY A 22 -1.32 -12.09 18.39
C GLY A 22 -0.91 -13.24 17.47
N ALA A 23 0.26 -13.84 17.71
CA ALA A 23 0.82 -14.90 16.86
C ALA A 23 -0.08 -16.14 16.70
N ARG A 24 -0.96 -16.43 17.68
CA ARG A 24 -1.91 -17.55 17.62
C ARG A 24 -2.95 -17.39 16.52
N TYR A 25 -3.30 -16.15 16.16
CA TYR A 25 -4.27 -15.88 15.10
C TYR A 25 -3.82 -16.46 13.75
N PHE A 26 -2.52 -16.48 13.48
CA PHE A 26 -1.96 -16.92 12.20
C PHE A 26 -1.58 -18.41 12.14
N GLU A 27 -1.87 -19.19 13.19
CA GLU A 27 -1.44 -20.60 13.28
C GLU A 27 -2.00 -21.45 12.14
N THR A 28 -3.33 -21.38 11.91
CA THR A 28 -3.99 -22.10 10.82
C THR A 28 -3.61 -21.54 9.44
N LEU A 29 -3.48 -20.21 9.32
CA LEU A 29 -3.15 -19.56 8.05
C LEU A 29 -1.76 -19.95 7.55
N LEU A 30 -0.78 -20.00 8.45
CA LEU A 30 0.62 -20.26 8.10
C LEU A 30 1.01 -21.74 8.27
N GLY A 31 0.18 -22.55 8.92
CA GLY A 31 0.56 -23.91 9.31
C GLY A 31 1.74 -23.96 10.29
N LYS A 32 1.94 -22.89 11.08
CA LYS A 32 3.09 -22.72 12.00
C LYS A 32 2.62 -22.55 13.43
N LYS A 33 3.37 -23.14 14.37
CA LYS A 33 3.15 -22.92 15.80
C LYS A 33 3.37 -21.43 16.15
N PRO A 34 2.60 -20.84 17.09
CA PRO A 34 2.69 -19.41 17.43
C PRO A 34 4.08 -18.96 17.91
N ASN A 35 4.82 -19.85 18.58
CA ASN A 35 6.18 -19.57 19.03
C ASN A 35 7.18 -19.44 17.86
N VAL A 36 6.96 -20.19 16.76
CA VAL A 36 7.82 -20.10 15.57
C VAL A 36 7.65 -18.71 14.93
N LEU A 37 6.41 -18.28 14.71
CA LEU A 37 6.13 -16.95 14.16
C LEU A 37 6.66 -15.84 15.08
N SER A 38 6.45 -15.96 16.40
CA SER A 38 6.98 -14.99 17.37
C SER A 38 8.51 -14.86 17.30
N ASN A 39 9.23 -15.97 17.06
CA ASN A 39 10.68 -15.95 16.89
C ASN A 39 11.10 -15.36 15.54
N GLU A 40 10.37 -15.64 14.46
CA GLU A 40 10.64 -15.12 13.10
C GLU A 40 10.50 -13.61 12.99
N VAL A 41 9.61 -13.01 13.79
CA VAL A 41 9.39 -11.54 13.81
C VAL A 41 10.13 -10.83 14.93
N ASN A 42 10.86 -11.53 15.80
CA ASN A 42 11.58 -10.91 16.92
C ASN A 42 12.86 -10.20 16.43
N PRO A 43 12.96 -8.87 16.55
CA PRO A 43 14.15 -8.13 16.11
C PRO A 43 15.43 -8.52 16.86
N ASN A 44 15.30 -9.08 18.07
CA ASN A 44 16.44 -9.53 18.88
C ASN A 44 16.95 -10.92 18.47
N THR A 45 16.26 -11.63 17.57
CA THR A 45 16.64 -12.98 17.13
C THR A 45 16.93 -13.00 15.63
N PRO A 46 18.13 -12.54 15.20
CA PRO A 46 18.42 -12.31 13.79
C PRO A 46 18.57 -13.60 12.95
N THR A 47 18.53 -14.78 13.57
CA THR A 47 18.66 -16.09 12.91
C THR A 47 17.34 -16.58 12.32
N HIS A 48 16.20 -16.18 12.87
CA HIS A 48 14.89 -16.50 12.35
C HIS A 48 14.40 -15.32 11.53
N LYS A 49 13.88 -15.57 10.32
CA LYS A 49 13.39 -14.53 9.42
C LYS A 49 11.98 -14.88 8.98
N LEU A 50 11.09 -13.90 9.05
CA LEU A 50 9.76 -13.99 8.48
C LEU A 50 9.87 -14.22 6.97
N GLY A 51 9.22 -15.27 6.48
CA GLY A 51 9.13 -15.56 5.05
C GLY A 51 8.34 -14.48 4.32
N LEU A 52 8.76 -14.10 3.12
CA LEU A 52 8.06 -13.10 2.31
C LEU A 52 6.61 -13.50 2.00
N LEU A 53 6.38 -14.78 1.68
CA LEU A 53 5.04 -15.32 1.41
C LEU A 53 4.16 -15.30 2.66
N ASP A 54 4.70 -15.69 3.81
CA ASP A 54 3.98 -15.63 5.08
C ASP A 54 3.57 -14.18 5.42
N SER A 55 4.51 -13.24 5.27
CA SER A 55 4.25 -11.82 5.45
C SER A 55 3.15 -11.30 4.52
N LEU A 56 3.09 -11.76 3.28
CA LEU A 56 2.07 -11.33 2.33
C LEU A 56 0.70 -11.93 2.67
N LEU A 57 0.64 -13.23 2.99
CA LEU A 57 -0.59 -13.92 3.41
C LEU A 57 -1.22 -13.23 4.62
N MET A 58 -0.40 -12.92 5.63
CA MET A 58 -0.84 -12.23 6.84
C MET A 58 -1.44 -10.85 6.53
N GLN A 59 -0.81 -10.07 5.65
CA GLN A 59 -1.30 -8.73 5.28
C GLN A 59 -2.60 -8.81 4.46
N LEU A 60 -2.72 -9.79 3.56
CA LEU A 60 -3.93 -10.00 2.78
C LEU A 60 -5.12 -10.44 3.66
N ASP A 61 -4.90 -11.39 4.56
CA ASP A 61 -5.91 -11.90 5.50
C ASP A 61 -6.45 -10.80 6.43
N THR A 62 -5.57 -9.91 6.88
CA THR A 62 -5.95 -8.83 7.81
C THR A 62 -6.32 -7.51 7.14
N SER A 63 -6.03 -7.35 5.84
CA SER A 63 -6.07 -6.07 5.11
C SER A 63 -5.26 -4.96 5.79
N ASP A 64 -4.24 -5.32 6.57
CA ASP A 64 -3.27 -4.39 7.16
C ASP A 64 -1.95 -4.50 6.39
N PHE A 65 -1.60 -3.44 5.65
CA PHE A 65 -0.42 -3.42 4.77
C PHE A 65 0.77 -2.65 5.38
N SER A 66 0.81 -2.51 6.71
CA SER A 66 1.86 -1.75 7.40
C SER A 66 3.28 -2.23 7.09
N ILE A 67 3.49 -3.55 6.90
CA ILE A 67 4.80 -4.10 6.52
C ILE A 67 5.15 -3.66 5.09
N LEU A 68 4.23 -3.79 4.13
CA LEU A 68 4.41 -3.34 2.75
C LEU A 68 4.74 -1.85 2.66
N HIS A 69 3.98 -1.00 3.35
CA HIS A 69 4.24 0.44 3.38
C HIS A 69 5.62 0.76 3.95
N THR A 70 6.04 0.05 5.00
CA THR A 70 7.38 0.22 5.59
C THR A 70 8.49 -0.24 4.65
N CYS A 71 8.30 -1.36 3.95
CA CYS A 71 9.24 -1.84 2.93
C CYS A 71 9.42 -0.80 1.81
N ASN A 72 8.32 -0.26 1.31
CA ASN A 72 8.35 0.78 0.29
C ASN A 72 9.11 2.02 0.79
N HIS A 73 8.79 2.49 1.99
CA HIS A 73 9.44 3.65 2.59
C HIS A 73 10.96 3.48 2.70
N VAL A 74 11.45 2.33 3.18
CA VAL A 74 12.90 2.03 3.28
C VAL A 74 13.61 2.05 1.92
N CYS A 75 12.89 1.66 0.87
CA CYS A 75 13.39 1.66 -0.50
C CYS A 75 13.20 3.00 -1.23
N GLY A 76 12.57 4.01 -0.60
CA GLY A 76 12.26 5.30 -1.24
C GLY A 76 11.07 5.23 -2.19
N PHE A 77 10.17 4.26 -2.02
CA PHE A 77 8.92 4.11 -2.75
C PHE A 77 7.72 4.39 -1.85
N GLN A 78 6.56 4.59 -2.46
CA GLN A 78 5.27 4.67 -1.78
C GLN A 78 4.31 3.65 -2.42
N ALA A 79 3.55 2.93 -1.60
CA ALA A 79 2.46 2.08 -2.10
C ALA A 79 1.22 2.95 -2.34
N VAL A 80 0.59 2.75 -3.49
CA VAL A 80 -0.71 3.33 -3.82
C VAL A 80 -1.71 2.18 -3.90
N ALA A 81 -2.76 2.24 -3.08
CA ALA A 81 -3.82 1.25 -3.12
C ALA A 81 -4.63 1.43 -4.40
N LEU A 82 -4.82 0.34 -5.15
CA LEU A 82 -5.74 0.30 -6.28
C LEU A 82 -7.10 -0.18 -5.78
N GLY A 83 -8.19 0.44 -6.24
CA GLY A 83 -9.55 -0.06 -6.02
C GLY A 83 -9.67 -1.55 -6.40
N ARG A 84 -10.41 -2.33 -5.60
CA ARG A 84 -10.66 -3.75 -5.87
C ARG A 84 -11.79 -3.86 -6.91
N ASN A 85 -11.60 -4.70 -7.93
CA ASN A 85 -12.51 -5.08 -9.02
C ASN A 85 -12.31 -4.30 -10.34
N PHE A 86 -11.53 -4.90 -11.24
CA PHE A 86 -11.39 -4.44 -12.63
C PHE A 86 -12.03 -5.40 -13.67
N HIS A 87 -12.78 -6.41 -13.22
CA HIS A 87 -13.12 -7.58 -14.04
C HIS A 87 -14.25 -7.40 -15.07
N ASP A 88 -15.08 -6.36 -15.00
CA ASP A 88 -16.08 -6.06 -16.03
C ASP A 88 -16.02 -4.58 -16.41
N THR A 89 -15.90 -4.25 -17.70
CA THR A 89 -15.78 -2.84 -18.14
C THR A 89 -16.60 -2.50 -19.37
N SER A 90 -17.38 -1.43 -19.27
CA SER A 90 -17.88 -0.63 -20.40
C SER A 90 -16.94 0.58 -20.60
N ASP A 91 -16.78 1.06 -21.84
CA ASP A 91 -16.05 2.29 -22.19
C ASP A 91 -16.45 3.51 -21.33
N MET A 92 -17.72 3.55 -20.89
CA MET A 92 -18.21 4.59 -19.99
C MET A 92 -17.50 4.60 -18.64
N GLU A 93 -17.12 3.44 -18.11
CA GLU A 93 -16.41 3.35 -16.84
C GLU A 93 -14.96 3.81 -16.97
N LEU A 94 -14.33 3.65 -18.15
CA LEU A 94 -13.01 4.25 -18.40
C LEU A 94 -13.09 5.78 -18.37
N LEU A 95 -14.08 6.36 -19.08
CA LEU A 95 -14.29 7.80 -19.10
C LEU A 95 -14.62 8.36 -17.71
N ASN A 96 -15.39 7.61 -16.90
CA ASN A 96 -15.62 7.97 -15.50
C ASN A 96 -14.31 8.02 -14.70
N ARG A 97 -13.42 7.03 -14.84
CA ARG A 97 -12.13 7.01 -14.14
C ARG A 97 -11.20 8.13 -14.59
N TYR A 98 -11.15 8.41 -15.88
CA TYR A 98 -10.41 9.56 -16.43
C TYR A 98 -10.94 10.88 -15.86
N SER A 99 -12.26 11.06 -15.87
CA SER A 99 -12.90 12.28 -15.36
C SER A 99 -12.67 12.43 -13.85
N ASN A 100 -12.74 11.33 -13.09
CA ASN A 100 -12.44 11.33 -11.65
C ASN A 100 -10.99 11.73 -11.39
N TRP A 101 -10.02 11.15 -12.10
CA TRP A 101 -8.61 11.52 -11.97
C TRP A 101 -8.39 13.02 -12.20
N HIS A 102 -9.02 13.60 -13.22
CA HIS A 102 -8.94 15.04 -13.46
C HIS A 102 -9.65 15.89 -12.41
N ALA A 103 -10.75 15.38 -11.82
CA ALA A 103 -11.38 16.03 -10.67
C ALA A 103 -10.40 16.10 -9.50
N GLU A 104 -9.76 14.99 -9.12
CA GLU A 104 -8.77 14.95 -8.03
C GLU A 104 -7.57 15.89 -8.29
N ILE A 105 -7.09 16.00 -9.53
CA ILE A 105 -6.07 17.01 -9.89
C ILE A 105 -6.61 18.43 -9.64
N GLY A 106 -7.88 18.67 -9.95
CA GLY A 106 -8.58 19.91 -9.62
C GLY A 106 -8.64 20.18 -8.12
N ASP A 107 -8.77 19.15 -7.29
CA ASP A 107 -8.85 19.25 -5.83
C ASP A 107 -7.50 19.63 -5.24
N VAL A 108 -6.41 19.01 -5.72
CA VAL A 108 -5.02 19.44 -5.44
C VAL A 108 -4.83 20.93 -5.76
N ASN A 109 -5.26 21.35 -6.94
CA ASN A 109 -5.14 22.75 -7.35
C ASN A 109 -5.95 23.70 -6.46
N ARG A 110 -7.11 23.29 -5.94
CA ARG A 110 -7.93 24.09 -5.01
C ARG A 110 -7.26 24.24 -3.66
N GLU A 111 -6.75 23.15 -3.08
CA GLU A 111 -6.02 23.23 -1.79
C GLU A 111 -4.74 24.05 -1.93
N LEU A 112 -3.98 23.88 -3.02
CA LEU A 112 -2.77 24.66 -3.26
C LEU A 112 -3.07 26.17 -3.39
N ASN A 113 -4.07 26.55 -4.18
CA ASN A 113 -4.48 27.96 -4.29
C ASN A 113 -4.95 28.53 -2.95
N SER A 114 -5.67 27.72 -2.16
CA SER A 114 -6.15 28.15 -0.84
C SER A 114 -5.00 28.35 0.14
N ALA A 115 -4.02 27.44 0.15
CA ALA A 115 -2.84 27.51 1.02
C ALA A 115 -1.85 28.62 0.64
N LEU A 116 -1.88 29.11 -0.60
CA LEU A 116 -1.04 30.21 -1.05
C LEU A 116 -1.68 31.60 -0.83
N ALA A 117 -2.93 31.66 -0.37
CA ALA A 117 -3.70 32.90 -0.29
C ALA A 117 -3.12 33.93 0.70
N ASP A 118 -2.50 33.47 1.78
CA ASP A 118 -1.87 34.30 2.83
C ASP A 118 -0.35 34.38 2.71
N GLY A 119 0.24 33.66 1.75
CA GLY A 119 1.66 33.73 1.39
C GLY A 119 2.58 32.75 2.14
N ASP A 120 2.07 31.99 3.12
CA ASP A 120 2.84 31.03 3.91
C ASP A 120 2.06 29.72 4.13
N ILE A 121 2.59 28.59 3.67
CA ILE A 121 1.93 27.29 3.84
C ILE A 121 2.18 26.74 5.25
N SER A 122 1.11 26.55 6.03
CA SER A 122 1.18 25.89 7.34
C SER A 122 1.33 24.36 7.22
N ALA A 123 1.78 23.71 8.30
CA ALA A 123 1.90 22.24 8.34
C ALA A 123 0.56 21.53 8.04
N LYS A 124 -0.56 22.08 8.54
CA LYS A 124 -1.90 21.52 8.29
C LYS A 124 -2.34 21.70 6.84
N GLU A 125 -1.91 22.75 6.16
CA GLU A 125 -2.18 22.96 4.74
C GLU A 125 -1.35 22.02 3.89
N TYR A 126 -0.07 21.86 4.23
CA TYR A 126 0.78 20.87 3.59
C TYR A 126 0.19 19.46 3.72
N GLU A 127 -0.27 19.05 4.91
CA GLU A 127 -0.93 17.75 5.12
C GLU A 127 -2.17 17.56 4.24
N ARG A 128 -2.96 18.62 4.00
CA ARG A 128 -4.12 18.56 3.09
C ARG A 128 -3.66 18.42 1.64
N ILE A 129 -2.73 19.26 1.19
CA ILE A 129 -2.16 19.18 -0.16
C ILE A 129 -1.60 17.79 -0.42
N GLU A 130 -0.85 17.25 0.53
CA GLU A 130 -0.26 15.91 0.44
C GLU A 130 -1.33 14.83 0.31
N ARG A 131 -2.40 14.91 1.10
CA ARG A 131 -3.54 13.98 0.99
C ARG A 131 -4.19 14.03 -0.39
N GLU A 132 -4.63 15.21 -0.85
CA GLU A 132 -5.29 15.35 -2.16
C GLU A 132 -4.36 14.88 -3.30
N PHE A 133 -3.04 15.12 -3.16
CA PHE A 133 -2.06 14.69 -4.14
C PHE A 133 -1.96 13.16 -4.23
N PHE A 134 -1.98 12.47 -3.09
CA PHE A 134 -2.02 11.01 -3.07
C PHE A 134 -3.35 10.44 -3.60
N GLU A 135 -4.47 11.12 -3.36
CA GLU A 135 -5.78 10.75 -3.93
C GLU A 135 -5.76 10.89 -5.46
N ALA A 136 -5.19 11.97 -6.00
CA ALA A 136 -5.00 12.16 -7.44
C ALA A 136 -4.08 11.09 -8.06
N ILE A 137 -2.99 10.72 -7.39
CA ILE A 137 -2.12 9.62 -7.84
C ILE A 137 -2.88 8.29 -7.84
N ALA A 138 -3.65 7.99 -6.79
CA ALA A 138 -4.46 6.78 -6.71
C ALA A 138 -5.48 6.70 -7.85
N ALA A 139 -6.23 7.77 -8.09
CA ALA A 139 -7.18 7.84 -9.21
C ALA A 139 -6.49 7.66 -10.57
N GLY A 140 -5.29 8.23 -10.76
CA GLY A 140 -4.50 8.03 -11.97
C GLY A 140 -4.07 6.58 -12.17
N PHE A 141 -3.64 5.90 -11.11
CA PHE A 141 -3.33 4.47 -11.17
C PHE A 141 -4.56 3.59 -11.40
N GLU A 142 -5.72 3.93 -10.83
CA GLU A 142 -6.98 3.24 -11.12
C GLU A 142 -7.37 3.38 -12.60
N PHE A 143 -7.23 4.58 -13.16
CA PHE A 143 -7.43 4.82 -14.58
C PHE A 143 -6.47 3.97 -15.43
N LEU A 144 -5.18 3.92 -15.12
CA LEU A 144 -4.20 3.09 -15.84
C LEU A 144 -4.49 1.60 -15.71
N ALA A 145 -4.84 1.14 -14.50
CA ALA A 145 -5.23 -0.24 -14.26
C ALA A 145 -6.46 -0.60 -15.10
N ARG A 146 -7.39 0.32 -15.27
CA ARG A 146 -8.57 0.15 -16.11
C ARG A 146 -8.24 0.14 -17.60
N ALA A 147 -7.47 1.11 -18.06
CA ALA A 147 -7.02 1.19 -19.45
C ALA A 147 -6.24 -0.07 -19.87
N ARG A 148 -5.45 -0.65 -18.96
CA ARG A 148 -4.73 -1.90 -19.20
C ARG A 148 -5.66 -3.06 -19.59
N HIS A 149 -6.87 -3.16 -19.03
CA HIS A 149 -7.81 -4.24 -19.36
C HIS A 149 -8.38 -4.13 -20.78
N LEU A 150 -8.25 -2.97 -21.43
CA LEU A 150 -8.60 -2.77 -22.84
C LEU A 150 -7.46 -3.17 -23.79
N VAL A 151 -6.30 -3.55 -23.25
CA VAL A 151 -5.13 -4.01 -24.01
C VAL A 151 -4.97 -5.51 -23.76
N PRO A 152 -5.48 -6.38 -24.64
CA PRO A 152 -5.50 -7.84 -24.43
C PRO A 152 -4.13 -8.45 -24.10
N GLU A 153 -3.06 -7.84 -24.62
CA GLU A 153 -1.66 -8.27 -24.45
C GLU A 153 -1.09 -8.02 -23.03
N LEU A 154 -1.74 -7.17 -22.23
CA LEU A 154 -1.26 -6.73 -20.91
C LEU A 154 -2.13 -7.24 -19.75
N THR A 155 -3.20 -7.98 -20.04
CA THR A 155 -4.10 -8.56 -19.05
C THR A 155 -3.55 -9.92 -18.62
N PRO A 156 -3.00 -10.07 -17.39
CA PRO A 156 -2.59 -11.38 -16.91
C PRO A 156 -3.83 -12.30 -16.82
N GLU A 157 -3.70 -13.55 -17.25
CA GLU A 157 -4.70 -14.58 -16.93
C GLU A 157 -4.74 -14.71 -15.41
N VAL A 158 -5.77 -14.14 -14.78
CA VAL A 158 -6.04 -14.38 -13.36
C VAL A 158 -6.70 -15.75 -13.29
N PRO A 159 -6.10 -16.76 -12.63
CA PRO A 159 -6.76 -18.04 -12.46
C PRO A 159 -8.04 -17.82 -11.66
N HIS A 160 -9.18 -18.14 -12.27
CA HIS A 160 -10.45 -18.23 -11.54
C HIS A 160 -10.33 -19.38 -10.55
N GLY A 161 -10.17 -19.05 -9.27
CA GLY A 161 -10.37 -19.97 -8.15
C GLY A 161 -11.84 -20.04 -7.77
#